data_AF-A0A0G2BBC0-F1
#
_entry.id   AF-A0A0G2BBC0-F1
#
_cell.length_a   1.000
_cell.length_b   1.000
_cell.length_c   1.000
_cell.angle_alpha   90.00
_cell.angle_beta   90.00
_cell.angle_gamma   90.00
#
_symmetry.space_group_name_H-M   'P 1'
#
loop_
_entity.id
_entity.type
_entity.pdbx_description
1 polymer ?
#
loop_
_entity_poly.entity_id
_entity_poly.type
_entity_poly.pdbx_seq_one_letter_code
_entity_poly.pdbx_strand_id
1 'polypeptide(L)'
;MKKIFRLLKRVRLSEGERAHMRQALREYMAEYPARVADHPAGQNRMPLYRPAFFLGVTALLVSFVGAAYAAEGTVPGDWLYPIKIRLSENAERIFLFSDESQTEWEAVRAARRLKEAEALAKRGELNAPARAKLEQQFERHIRRVQSGLAELAAAGRQDKAAALGRKFAASLRAHELILERLESGEIAESFAFETINAEPTSSTRTEPIRLFGR
;
A
#
# COMPACT_ATOMS: atom_id res chain seq x y z
N MET A 1 -31.78 -44.88 15.07
CA MET A 1 -32.06 -45.08 13.62
C MET A 1 -32.28 -46.54 13.19
N LYS A 2 -31.53 -47.55 13.68
CA LYS A 2 -31.68 -48.98 13.24
C LYS A 2 -33.04 -49.66 13.51
N LYS A 3 -33.88 -49.13 14.42
CA LYS A 3 -35.24 -49.66 14.70
C LYS A 3 -36.26 -49.31 13.61
N ILE A 4 -36.18 -48.11 13.04
CA ILE A 4 -37.13 -47.61 12.01
C ILE A 4 -36.99 -48.39 10.70
N PHE A 5 -35.75 -48.61 10.24
CA PHE A 5 -35.49 -49.44 9.05
C PHE A 5 -35.94 -50.90 9.20
N ARG A 6 -36.09 -51.40 10.44
CA ARG A 6 -36.60 -52.75 10.72
C ARG A 6 -38.12 -52.84 10.58
N LEU A 7 -38.83 -51.74 10.85
CA LEU A 7 -40.28 -51.61 10.68
C LEU A 7 -40.65 -51.44 9.19
N LEU A 8 -39.86 -50.67 8.44
CA LEU A 8 -40.06 -50.48 6.99
C LEU A 8 -39.88 -51.78 6.18
N LYS A 9 -39.06 -52.73 6.65
CA LYS A 9 -38.92 -54.05 6.00
C LYS A 9 -40.15 -54.96 6.13
N ARG A 10 -41.06 -54.68 7.07
CA ARG A 10 -42.29 -55.47 7.28
C ARG A 10 -43.45 -55.00 6.41
N VAL A 11 -43.44 -53.74 5.96
CA VAL A 11 -44.44 -53.19 5.04
C VAL A 11 -43.94 -53.44 3.62
N ARG A 12 -44.15 -54.66 3.12
CA ARG A 12 -43.97 -54.98 1.70
C ARG A 12 -45.33 -54.79 1.03
N LEU A 13 -45.39 -53.85 0.09
CA LEU A 13 -46.52 -53.76 -0.85
C LEU A 13 -46.57 -55.08 -1.62
N SER A 14 -47.74 -55.69 -1.68
CA SER A 14 -48.00 -56.79 -2.60
C SER A 14 -47.78 -56.33 -4.04
N GLU A 15 -47.55 -57.27 -4.96
CA GLU A 15 -47.36 -56.91 -6.36
C GLU A 15 -48.57 -56.19 -6.96
N GLY A 16 -49.78 -56.55 -6.50
CA GLY A 16 -51.04 -55.90 -6.87
C GLY A 16 -51.12 -54.45 -6.38
N GLU A 17 -50.83 -54.19 -5.11
CA GLU A 17 -50.83 -52.81 -4.57
C GLU A 17 -49.79 -51.94 -5.28
N ARG A 18 -48.62 -52.49 -5.57
CA ARG A 18 -47.57 -51.77 -6.29
C ARG A 18 -47.94 -51.49 -7.74
N ALA A 19 -48.67 -52.40 -8.40
CA ALA A 19 -49.20 -52.17 -9.74
C ALA A 19 -50.23 -51.02 -9.72
N HIS A 20 -51.17 -51.06 -8.78
CA HIS A 20 -52.21 -50.04 -8.63
C HIS A 20 -51.63 -48.65 -8.33
N MET A 21 -50.65 -48.56 -7.42
CA MET A 21 -49.99 -47.29 -7.11
C MET A 21 -49.21 -46.72 -8.31
N ARG A 22 -48.56 -47.58 -9.11
CA ARG A 22 -47.85 -47.13 -10.32
C ARG A 22 -48.81 -46.63 -11.39
N GLN A 23 -49.97 -47.27 -11.52
CA GLN A 23 -51.00 -46.82 -12.44
C GLN A 23 -51.56 -45.45 -12.01
N ALA A 24 -51.94 -45.31 -10.73
CA ALA A 24 -52.42 -44.04 -10.19
C ALA A 24 -51.38 -42.91 -10.33
N LEU A 25 -50.09 -43.21 -10.14
CA LEU A 25 -49.02 -42.22 -10.34
C LEU A 25 -48.89 -41.80 -11.81
N ARG A 26 -49.01 -42.75 -12.75
CA ARG A 26 -48.96 -42.44 -14.19
C ARG A 26 -50.14 -41.58 -14.63
N GLU A 27 -51.34 -41.90 -14.15
CA GLU A 27 -52.54 -41.11 -14.41
C GLU A 27 -52.37 -39.68 -13.84
N TYR A 28 -51.89 -39.56 -12.60
CA TYR A 28 -51.58 -38.26 -12.00
C TYR A 28 -50.53 -37.46 -12.78
N MET A 29 -49.43 -38.09 -13.23
CA MET A 29 -48.39 -37.42 -14.01
C MET A 29 -48.86 -37.02 -15.42
N ALA A 30 -49.80 -37.77 -16.00
CA ALA A 30 -50.42 -37.44 -17.27
C ALA A 30 -51.38 -36.25 -17.13
N GLU A 31 -52.11 -36.16 -16.01
CA GLU A 31 -53.07 -35.09 -15.75
C GLU A 31 -52.40 -33.80 -15.24
N TYR A 32 -51.26 -33.91 -14.56
CA TYR A 32 -50.45 -32.78 -14.07
C TYR A 32 -49.02 -32.84 -14.61
N PRO A 33 -48.80 -32.62 -15.91
CA PRO A 33 -47.45 -32.55 -16.45
C PRO A 33 -46.71 -31.41 -15.78
N ALA A 34 -45.53 -31.72 -15.20
CA ALA A 34 -44.69 -30.70 -14.62
C ALA A 34 -44.37 -29.66 -15.71
N ARG A 35 -44.74 -28.40 -15.45
CA ARG A 35 -44.28 -27.27 -16.28
C ARG A 35 -42.77 -27.22 -16.16
N VAL A 36 -42.09 -27.80 -17.14
CA VAL A 36 -40.65 -27.57 -17.33
C VAL A 36 -40.59 -26.13 -17.79
N ALA A 37 -40.31 -25.21 -16.87
CA ALA A 37 -40.07 -23.84 -17.24
C ALA A 37 -38.82 -23.86 -18.13
N ASP A 38 -39.01 -23.61 -19.42
CA ASP A 38 -37.95 -23.41 -20.41
C ASP A 38 -37.11 -22.20 -19.99
N HIS A 39 -36.23 -22.41 -19.03
CA HIS A 39 -35.14 -21.48 -18.76
C HIS A 39 -34.07 -21.81 -19.79
N PRO A 40 -33.79 -20.93 -20.77
CA PRO A 40 -32.67 -21.15 -21.66
C PRO A 40 -31.41 -21.25 -20.80
N ALA A 41 -30.88 -22.47 -20.70
CA ALA A 41 -29.64 -22.77 -20.02
C ALA A 41 -28.52 -22.02 -20.74
N GLY A 42 -28.17 -20.83 -20.24
CA GLY A 42 -27.15 -20.00 -20.87
C GLY A 42 -27.27 -18.51 -20.65
N GLN A 43 -28.37 -17.99 -20.09
CA GLN A 43 -28.45 -16.56 -19.79
C GLN A 43 -27.86 -16.21 -18.42
N ASN A 44 -26.63 -16.68 -18.14
CA ASN A 44 -25.81 -16.09 -17.10
C ASN A 44 -25.24 -14.77 -17.62
N ARG A 45 -26.04 -13.69 -17.57
CA ARG A 45 -25.59 -12.32 -17.82
C ARG A 45 -24.78 -11.81 -16.62
N MET A 46 -23.70 -12.49 -16.24
CA MET A 46 -22.71 -11.88 -15.35
C MET A 46 -21.82 -10.95 -16.20
N PRO A 47 -21.88 -9.62 -16.02
CA PRO A 47 -21.11 -8.67 -16.84
C PRO A 47 -19.60 -8.71 -16.59
N LEU A 48 -19.12 -9.60 -15.71
CA LEU A 48 -17.76 -9.61 -15.18
C LEU A 48 -16.68 -10.07 -16.18
N TYR A 49 -17.06 -10.69 -17.31
CA TYR A 49 -16.13 -11.29 -18.27
C TYR A 49 -15.97 -10.52 -19.58
N ARG A 50 -16.36 -9.24 -19.65
CA ARG A 50 -16.10 -8.43 -20.86
C ARG A 50 -14.66 -7.90 -20.80
N PRO A 51 -13.82 -8.09 -21.83
CA PRO A 51 -12.43 -7.59 -21.82
C PRO A 51 -12.35 -6.08 -21.61
N ALA A 52 -13.37 -5.31 -22.02
CA ALA A 52 -13.48 -3.88 -21.75
C ALA A 52 -13.61 -3.53 -20.24
N PHE A 53 -14.21 -4.41 -19.43
CA PHE A 53 -14.29 -4.23 -17.97
C PHE A 53 -12.90 -4.39 -17.35
N PHE A 54 -12.17 -5.45 -17.71
CA PHE A 54 -10.80 -5.65 -17.25
C PHE A 54 -9.87 -4.53 -17.72
N LEU A 55 -10.01 -4.05 -18.97
CA LEU A 55 -9.24 -2.92 -19.50
C LEU A 55 -9.54 -1.61 -18.74
N GLY A 56 -10.81 -1.37 -18.39
CA GLY A 56 -11.20 -0.21 -17.59
C GLY A 56 -10.68 -0.28 -16.15
N VAL A 57 -10.73 -1.46 -15.53
CA VAL A 57 -10.19 -1.69 -14.17
C VAL A 57 -8.68 -1.57 -14.16
N THR A 58 -7.96 -2.11 -15.15
CA THR A 58 -6.49 -1.98 -15.23
C THR A 58 -6.08 -0.54 -15.50
N ALA A 59 -6.76 0.18 -16.39
CA ALA A 59 -6.50 1.61 -16.61
C ALA A 59 -6.70 2.42 -15.32
N LEU A 60 -7.79 2.16 -14.58
CA LEU A 60 -8.04 2.77 -13.27
C LEU A 60 -6.91 2.45 -12.29
N LEU A 61 -6.51 1.19 -12.17
CA LEU A 61 -5.44 0.78 -11.26
C LEU A 61 -4.10 1.43 -11.62
N VAL A 62 -3.74 1.50 -12.89
CA VAL A 62 -2.50 2.16 -13.35
C VAL A 62 -2.53 3.65 -13.05
N SER A 63 -3.65 4.33 -13.28
CA SER A 63 -3.80 5.75 -12.92
C SER A 63 -3.70 5.97 -11.41
N PHE A 64 -4.28 5.09 -10.60
CA PHE A 64 -4.18 5.16 -9.13
C PHE A 64 -2.76 4.87 -8.63
N VAL A 65 -2.05 3.92 -9.23
CA VAL A 65 -0.64 3.62 -8.92
C VAL A 65 0.26 4.80 -9.31
N GLY A 66 0.02 5.43 -10.46
CA GLY A 66 0.76 6.64 -10.87
C GLY A 66 0.54 7.82 -9.91
N ALA A 67 -0.69 8.04 -9.47
CA ALA A 67 -1.01 9.07 -8.48
C ALA A 67 -0.40 8.77 -7.10
N ALA A 68 -0.38 7.50 -6.68
CA ALA A 68 0.26 7.07 -5.44
C ALA A 68 1.79 7.26 -5.48
N TYR A 69 2.42 6.96 -6.61
CA TYR A 69 3.85 7.18 -6.84
C TYR A 69 4.21 8.67 -6.81
N ALA A 70 3.44 9.52 -7.49
CA ALA A 70 3.63 10.97 -7.43
C ALA A 70 3.42 11.54 -6.01
N ALA A 71 2.54 10.92 -5.22
CA ALA A 71 2.29 11.33 -3.85
C ALA A 71 3.48 11.03 -2.89
N GLU A 72 4.40 10.13 -3.23
CA GLU A 72 5.53 9.78 -2.34
C GLU A 72 6.47 10.95 -2.04
N GLY A 73 6.67 11.84 -3.01
CA GLY A 73 7.51 13.03 -2.85
C GLY A 73 6.84 14.20 -2.13
N THR A 74 5.55 14.08 -1.82
CA THR A 74 4.79 15.23 -1.28
C THR A 74 5.00 15.47 0.20
N VAL A 75 4.92 16.74 0.58
CA VAL A 75 5.01 17.27 1.95
C VAL A 75 3.67 17.86 2.38
N PRO A 76 3.43 18.08 3.70
CA PRO A 76 2.23 18.79 4.16
C PRO A 76 2.05 20.13 3.46
N GLY A 77 0.89 20.31 2.83
CA GLY A 77 0.57 21.51 2.03
C GLY A 77 0.38 21.18 0.54
N ASP A 78 1.03 20.11 0.06
CA ASP A 78 0.86 19.64 -1.32
C ASP A 78 -0.52 19.02 -1.55
N TRP A 79 -1.05 19.22 -2.77
CA TRP A 79 -2.36 18.72 -3.19
C TRP A 79 -2.52 17.20 -3.04
N LEU A 80 -1.46 16.42 -3.37
CA LEU A 80 -1.50 14.96 -3.31
C LEU A 80 -1.08 14.39 -1.93
N TYR A 81 -0.73 15.24 -0.96
CA TYR A 81 -0.35 14.78 0.39
C TYR A 81 -1.45 13.97 1.11
N PRO A 82 -2.75 14.32 1.02
CA PRO A 82 -3.81 13.49 1.58
C PRO A 82 -3.83 12.07 0.98
N ILE A 83 -3.48 11.92 -0.30
CA ILE A 83 -3.43 10.61 -0.98
C ILE A 83 -2.25 9.78 -0.46
N LYS A 84 -1.08 10.40 -0.24
CA LYS A 84 0.09 9.76 0.39
C LYS A 84 -0.26 9.09 1.72
N ILE A 85 -0.90 9.85 2.61
CA ILE A 85 -1.22 9.37 3.96
C ILE A 85 -2.34 8.32 3.94
N ARG A 86 -3.36 8.51 3.10
CA ARG A 86 -4.56 7.67 3.12
C ARG A 86 -4.41 6.38 2.32
N LEU A 87 -3.65 6.42 1.22
CA LEU A 87 -3.60 5.34 0.25
C LEU A 87 -2.24 4.65 0.26
N SER A 88 -1.15 5.33 -0.12
CA SER A 88 0.15 4.66 -0.27
C SER A 88 0.66 4.11 1.06
N GLU A 89 0.66 4.92 2.11
CA GLU A 89 1.18 4.48 3.42
C GLU A 89 0.31 3.43 4.14
N ASN A 90 -0.98 3.38 3.83
CA ASN A 90 -1.89 2.39 4.42
C ASN A 90 -1.92 1.10 3.61
N ALA A 91 -1.72 1.16 2.29
CA ALA A 91 -1.70 -0.02 1.42
C ALA A 91 -0.51 -0.92 1.75
N GLU A 92 0.67 -0.36 1.99
CA GLU A 92 1.85 -1.15 2.39
C GLU A 92 1.61 -1.92 3.69
N ARG A 93 0.88 -1.34 4.65
CA ARG A 93 0.53 -2.02 5.91
C ARG A 93 -0.33 -3.28 5.72
N ILE A 94 -1.15 -3.35 4.66
CA ILE A 94 -2.04 -4.51 4.40
C ILE A 94 -1.22 -5.77 4.06
N PHE A 95 0.01 -5.59 3.55
CA PHE A 95 0.90 -6.70 3.16
C PHE A 95 1.88 -7.13 4.26
N LEU A 96 1.81 -6.53 5.45
CA LEU A 96 2.72 -6.82 6.57
C LEU A 96 2.10 -7.85 7.53
N PHE A 97 2.56 -9.10 7.42
CA PHE A 97 1.99 -10.23 8.17
C PHE A 97 2.65 -10.50 9.53
N SER A 98 3.78 -9.87 9.85
CA SER A 98 4.50 -10.10 11.11
C SER A 98 4.61 -8.84 11.97
N ASP A 99 4.56 -9.00 13.29
CA ASP A 99 4.72 -7.89 14.27
C ASP A 99 6.02 -7.13 14.04
N GLU A 100 7.09 -7.85 13.67
CA GLU A 100 8.39 -7.28 13.31
C GLU A 100 8.29 -6.36 12.10
N SER A 101 7.68 -6.84 11.01
CA SER A 101 7.51 -6.07 9.77
C SER A 101 6.60 -4.85 9.96
N GLN A 102 5.57 -4.96 10.80
CA GLN A 102 4.70 -3.85 11.16
C GLN A 102 5.43 -2.80 12.00
N THR A 103 6.23 -3.23 12.97
CA THR A 103 7.05 -2.33 13.80
C THR A 103 8.09 -1.60 12.96
N GLU A 104 8.74 -2.31 12.03
CA GLU A 104 9.70 -1.71 11.09
C GLU A 104 9.02 -0.70 10.17
N TRP A 105 7.80 -0.99 9.69
CA TRP A 105 7.05 -0.06 8.88
C TRP A 105 6.69 1.24 9.60
N GLU A 106 6.28 1.15 10.87
CA GLU A 106 6.02 2.33 11.68
C GLU A 106 7.30 3.15 11.92
N ALA A 107 8.47 2.49 12.05
CA ALA A 107 9.77 3.16 12.13
C ALA A 107 10.11 3.91 10.82
N VAL A 108 9.85 3.31 9.66
CA VAL A 108 10.02 3.96 8.35
C VAL A 108 9.12 5.18 8.21
N ARG A 109 7.86 5.11 8.66
CA ARG A 109 6.93 6.24 8.61
C ARG A 109 7.36 7.39 9.52
N ALA A 110 7.88 7.09 10.71
CA ALA A 110 8.47 8.11 11.59
C ALA A 110 9.64 8.82 10.89
N ALA A 111 10.60 8.07 10.33
CA ALA A 111 11.73 8.66 9.58
C ALA A 111 11.26 9.51 8.38
N ARG A 112 10.20 9.08 7.69
CA ARG A 112 9.61 9.83 6.56
C ARG A 112 9.07 11.20 6.97
N ARG A 113 8.49 11.34 8.17
CA ARG A 113 8.03 12.64 8.69
C ARG A 113 9.19 13.60 8.95
N LEU A 114 10.33 13.09 9.43
CA LEU A 114 11.55 13.89 9.58
C LEU A 114 12.09 14.34 8.22
N LYS A 115 12.12 13.44 7.22
CA LYS A 115 12.49 13.80 5.84
C LYS A 115 11.57 14.86 5.23
N GLU A 116 10.27 14.82 5.52
CA GLU A 116 9.32 15.86 5.10
C GLU A 116 9.59 17.19 5.81
N ALA A 117 9.94 17.16 7.09
CA ALA A 117 10.34 18.35 7.84
C ALA A 117 11.63 18.95 7.25
N GLU A 118 12.62 18.14 6.93
CA GLU A 118 13.86 18.59 6.26
C GLU A 118 13.57 19.23 4.91
N ALA A 119 12.69 18.62 4.11
CA ALA A 119 12.31 19.14 2.80
C ALA A 119 11.61 20.50 2.91
N LEU A 120 10.71 20.66 3.89
CA LEU A 120 10.06 21.94 4.17
C LEU A 120 11.03 22.98 4.74
N ALA A 121 11.94 22.57 5.63
CA ALA A 121 12.95 23.46 6.21
C ALA A 121 13.90 24.00 5.13
N LYS A 122 14.37 23.14 4.22
CA LYS A 122 15.18 23.54 3.06
C LYS A 122 14.50 24.56 2.15
N ARG A 123 13.18 24.52 2.05
CA ARG A 123 12.38 25.46 1.25
C ARG A 123 11.99 26.73 2.00
N GLY A 124 12.28 26.82 3.31
CA GLY A 124 11.75 27.89 4.16
C GLY A 124 10.24 27.81 4.39
N GLU A 125 9.62 26.66 4.11
CA GLU A 125 8.16 26.44 4.11
C GLU A 125 7.67 25.68 5.35
N LEU A 126 8.56 25.37 6.30
CA LEU A 126 8.20 24.70 7.57
C LEU A 126 7.48 25.69 8.51
N ASN A 127 6.24 26.00 8.19
CA ASN A 127 5.36 26.84 9.00
C ASN A 127 4.75 26.07 10.19
N ALA A 128 4.18 26.80 11.15
CA ALA A 128 3.62 26.22 12.38
C ALA A 128 2.55 25.12 12.13
N PRO A 129 1.58 25.29 11.19
CA PRO A 129 0.64 24.22 10.84
C PRO A 129 1.31 22.95 10.29
N ALA A 130 2.28 23.10 9.38
CA ALA A 130 2.99 21.96 8.80
C ALA A 130 3.84 21.23 9.85
N ARG A 131 4.56 21.99 10.70
CA ARG A 131 5.32 21.45 11.83
C ARG A 131 4.44 20.65 12.79
N ALA A 132 3.36 21.25 13.29
CA ALA A 132 2.45 20.58 14.23
C ALA A 132 1.85 19.29 13.65
N LYS A 133 1.54 19.29 12.35
CA LYS A 133 1.05 18.10 11.65
C LYS A 133 2.12 17.01 11.56
N LEU A 134 3.35 17.34 11.21
CA LEU A 134 4.44 16.37 11.15
C LEU A 134 4.76 15.79 12.53
N GLU A 135 4.83 16.63 13.56
CA GLU A 135 5.06 16.24 14.96
C GLU A 135 3.98 15.26 15.44
N GLN A 136 2.70 15.60 15.27
CA GLN A 136 1.60 14.72 15.67
C GLN A 136 1.67 13.34 14.99
N GLN A 137 2.03 13.32 13.70
CA GLN A 137 2.15 12.06 12.95
C GLN A 137 3.38 11.28 13.40
N PHE A 138 4.51 11.94 13.57
CA PHE A 138 5.77 11.37 14.03
C PHE A 138 5.62 10.72 15.40
N GLU A 139 5.03 11.42 16.37
CA GLU A 139 4.76 10.88 17.70
C GLU A 139 3.87 9.64 17.66
N ARG A 140 2.85 9.63 16.81
CA ARG A 140 1.96 8.47 16.65
C ARG A 140 2.74 7.26 16.14
N HIS A 141 3.67 7.46 15.21
CA HIS A 141 4.53 6.39 14.69
C HIS A 141 5.51 5.91 15.76
N ILE A 142 6.14 6.82 16.53
CA ILE A 142 7.02 6.44 17.65
C ILE A 142 6.29 5.58 18.68
N ARG A 143 5.08 5.97 19.10
CA ARG A 143 4.31 5.19 20.07
C ARG A 143 4.04 3.76 19.58
N ARG A 144 3.78 3.58 18.29
CA ARG A 144 3.58 2.26 17.69
C ARG A 144 4.88 1.45 17.61
N VAL A 145 6.00 2.10 17.27
CA VAL A 145 7.31 1.45 17.31
C VAL A 145 7.63 0.98 18.74
N GLN A 146 7.42 1.81 19.76
CA GLN A 146 7.65 1.44 21.15
C GLN A 146 6.78 0.26 21.60
N SER A 147 5.48 0.27 21.26
CA SER A 147 4.58 -0.86 21.52
C SER A 147 5.06 -2.14 20.83
N GLY A 148 5.39 -2.07 19.54
CA GLY A 148 5.84 -3.23 18.77
C GLY A 148 7.17 -3.80 19.26
N LEU A 149 8.11 -2.94 19.68
CA LEU A 149 9.36 -3.39 20.31
C LEU A 149 9.10 -4.11 21.64
N ALA A 150 8.17 -3.59 22.47
CA ALA A 150 7.79 -4.24 23.72
C ALA A 150 7.09 -5.59 23.48
N GLU A 151 6.22 -5.68 22.48
CA GLU A 151 5.55 -6.92 22.08
C GLU A 151 6.54 -7.97 21.55
N LEU A 152 7.51 -7.57 20.73
CA LEU A 152 8.58 -8.45 20.27
C LEU A 152 9.41 -8.99 21.45
N ALA A 153 9.75 -8.13 22.41
CA ALA A 153 10.48 -8.53 23.60
C ALA A 153 9.66 -9.51 24.47
N ALA A 154 8.37 -9.23 24.68
CA ALA A 154 7.45 -10.09 25.42
C ALA A 154 7.24 -11.45 24.73
N ALA A 155 7.30 -11.49 23.40
CA ALA A 155 7.25 -12.72 22.60
C ALA A 155 8.58 -13.51 22.56
N GLY A 156 9.54 -13.18 23.42
CA GLY A 156 10.85 -13.84 23.50
C GLY A 156 11.81 -13.49 22.35
N ARG A 157 11.46 -12.52 21.50
CA ARG A 157 12.25 -12.09 20.33
C ARG A 157 13.12 -10.87 20.68
N GLN A 158 13.86 -10.95 21.79
CA GLN A 158 14.66 -9.84 22.32
C GLN A 158 15.72 -9.34 21.32
N ASP A 159 16.42 -10.25 20.64
CA ASP A 159 17.45 -9.88 19.66
C ASP A 159 16.89 -9.03 18.52
N LYS A 160 15.68 -9.39 18.04
CA LYS A 160 14.98 -8.66 16.98
C LYS A 160 14.53 -7.29 17.44
N ALA A 161 13.95 -7.19 18.63
CA ALA A 161 13.57 -5.92 19.23
C ALA A 161 14.79 -5.00 19.40
N ALA A 162 15.91 -5.54 19.90
CA ALA A 162 17.14 -4.78 20.08
C ALA A 162 17.74 -4.32 18.73
N ALA A 163 17.77 -5.19 17.72
CA ALA A 163 18.25 -4.85 16.39
C ALA A 163 17.41 -3.75 15.74
N LEU A 164 16.09 -3.88 15.77
CA LEU A 164 15.17 -2.90 15.20
C LEU A 164 15.25 -1.55 15.94
N GLY A 165 15.30 -1.58 17.27
CA GLY A 165 15.47 -0.39 18.10
C GLY A 165 16.77 0.38 17.79
N ARG A 166 17.89 -0.34 17.63
CA ARG A 166 19.17 0.29 17.23
C ARG A 166 19.10 0.92 15.84
N LYS A 167 18.54 0.20 14.86
CA LYS A 167 18.37 0.70 13.48
C LYS A 167 17.52 1.98 13.48
N PHE A 168 16.42 1.97 14.23
CA PHE A 168 15.54 3.13 14.35
C PHE A 168 16.24 4.32 15.02
N ALA A 169 16.91 4.10 16.16
CA ALA A 169 17.67 5.15 16.85
C ALA A 169 18.77 5.76 15.97
N ALA A 170 19.48 4.93 15.19
CA ALA A 170 20.49 5.42 14.24
C ALA A 170 19.87 6.30 13.15
N SER A 171 18.71 5.91 12.62
CA SER A 171 17.97 6.72 11.64
C SER A 171 17.53 8.06 12.22
N LEU A 172 17.01 8.10 13.45
CA LEU A 172 16.62 9.34 14.12
C LEU A 172 17.79 10.30 14.28
N ARG A 173 18.94 9.82 14.77
CA ARG A 173 20.15 10.64 14.91
C ARG A 173 20.62 11.21 13.56
N ALA A 174 20.54 10.43 12.48
CA ALA A 174 20.93 10.92 11.17
C ALA A 174 20.06 12.10 10.71
N HIS A 175 18.74 12.01 10.93
CA HIS A 175 17.80 13.09 10.61
C HIS A 175 17.94 14.31 11.53
N GLU A 176 18.20 14.09 12.82
CA GLU A 176 18.47 15.15 13.80
C GLU A 176 19.67 16.02 13.37
N LEU A 177 20.79 15.39 13.02
CA LEU A 177 22.00 16.09 12.54
C LEU A 177 21.74 16.89 11.25
N ILE A 178 20.87 16.42 10.35
CA ILE A 178 20.53 17.16 9.13
C ILE A 178 19.68 18.38 9.47
N LEU A 179 18.70 18.23 10.35
CA LEU A 179 17.84 19.33 10.78
C LEU A 179 18.63 20.41 11.54
N GLU A 180 19.53 20.02 12.44
CA GLU A 180 20.44 20.95 13.14
C GLU A 180 21.30 21.76 12.16
N ARG A 181 21.86 21.10 11.14
CA ARG A 181 22.65 21.77 10.08
C ARG A 181 21.82 22.71 9.21
N LEU A 182 20.54 22.41 9.01
CA LEU A 182 19.63 23.28 8.28
C LEU A 182 19.24 24.51 9.10
N GLU A 183 19.11 24.36 10.42
CA GLU A 183 18.85 25.46 11.35
C GLU A 183 20.07 26.36 11.54
N SER A 184 21.27 25.78 11.63
CA SER A 184 22.52 26.54 11.75
C SER A 184 22.93 27.30 10.47
N GLY A 185 22.26 27.04 9.34
CA GLY A 185 22.53 27.70 8.05
C GLY A 185 23.80 27.22 7.33
N GLU A 186 24.54 26.25 7.85
CA GLU A 186 25.82 25.78 7.28
C GLU A 186 25.68 25.19 5.86
N ILE A 187 24.49 24.68 5.50
CA ILE A 187 24.24 24.12 4.17
C ILE A 187 24.04 25.23 3.10
N ALA A 188 23.72 26.47 3.51
CA ALA A 188 23.63 27.60 2.58
C ALA A 188 25.02 28.12 2.16
N GLU A 189 26.03 28.02 3.03
CA GLU A 189 27.39 28.49 2.73
C GLU A 189 28.19 27.55 1.82
N SER A 190 27.95 26.22 1.87
CA SER A 190 28.71 25.28 1.04
C SER A 190 28.42 25.42 -0.47
N PHE A 191 27.26 25.96 -0.85
CA PHE A 191 26.92 26.25 -2.25
C PHE A 191 27.28 27.68 -2.68
N ALA A 192 27.47 28.60 -1.73
CA ALA A 192 27.97 29.94 -2.02
C ALA A 192 29.46 29.94 -2.38
N PHE A 193 30.25 29.02 -1.81
CA PHE A 193 31.69 28.94 -2.05
C PHE A 193 32.07 28.39 -3.44
N GLU A 194 31.22 27.57 -4.06
CA GLU A 194 31.48 27.03 -5.40
C GLU A 194 31.16 28.02 -6.53
N THR A 195 30.28 29.01 -6.27
CA THR A 195 29.89 30.01 -7.29
C THR A 195 30.87 31.20 -7.36
N ILE A 196 31.63 31.48 -6.28
CA ILE A 196 32.53 32.64 -6.21
C ILE A 196 33.94 32.32 -6.75
N ASN A 197 34.37 31.05 -6.77
CA ASN A 197 35.72 30.65 -7.23
C ASN A 197 35.80 30.23 -8.71
N ALA A 198 34.72 30.36 -9.48
CA ALA A 198 34.78 30.26 -10.93
C ALA A 198 35.22 31.61 -11.54
N GLU A 199 36.43 32.06 -11.22
CA GLU A 199 37.06 33.10 -12.03
C GLU A 199 37.30 32.58 -13.46
N PRO A 200 36.96 33.36 -14.50
CA PRO A 200 37.25 32.99 -15.87
C PRO A 200 38.77 33.09 -16.07
N THR A 201 39.43 31.94 -16.20
CA THR A 201 40.84 31.91 -16.61
C THR A 201 40.96 32.48 -18.02
N SER A 202 41.50 33.70 -18.08
CA SER A 202 41.95 34.34 -19.31
C SER A 202 43.02 33.47 -19.98
N SER A 203 42.79 33.05 -21.21
CA SER A 203 43.87 32.70 -22.14
C SER A 203 43.49 33.12 -23.55
N THR A 204 43.46 34.44 -23.78
CA THR A 204 43.71 34.99 -25.11
C THR A 204 45.20 34.86 -25.39
N ARG A 205 45.58 33.71 -25.96
CA ARG A 205 46.89 33.53 -26.60
C ARG A 205 46.83 34.17 -27.98
N THR A 206 47.14 35.46 -28.04
CA THR A 206 47.34 36.19 -29.30
C THR A 206 48.70 35.78 -29.87
N GLU A 207 48.72 34.91 -30.88
CA GLU A 207 49.94 34.63 -31.63
C GLU A 207 50.34 35.84 -32.50
N PRO A 208 51.63 36.19 -32.57
CA PRO A 208 52.10 37.26 -33.45
C PRO A 208 52.11 36.81 -34.92
N ILE A 209 51.39 37.59 -35.73
CA ILE A 209 51.40 37.57 -37.19
C ILE A 209 52.84 37.61 -37.71
N ARG A 210 53.29 36.54 -38.39
CA ARG A 210 54.45 36.58 -39.28
C ARG A 210 53.98 36.73 -40.73
N LEU A 211 54.28 37.90 -41.30
CA LEU A 211 54.25 38.19 -42.73
C LEU A 211 55.42 37.48 -43.45
N PHE A 212 55.25 37.24 -44.75
CA PHE A 212 56.08 36.59 -45.80
C PHE A 212 55.55 35.20 -46.21
N GLY A 213 55.13 34.91 -47.45
CA GLY A 213 55.30 35.60 -48.72
C GLY A 213 56.10 34.75 -49.71
N ARG A 214 55.45 33.79 -50.38
CA ARG A 214 55.63 33.40 -51.80
C ARG A 214 54.67 32.28 -52.18
#